data_AF-A0A849DTM5-F1
#
_entry.id   AF-A0A849DTM5-F1
#
_cell.length_a   1.000
_cell.length_b   1.000
_cell.length_c   1.000
_cell.angle_alpha   90.00
_cell.angle_beta   90.00
_cell.angle_gamma   90.00
#
_symmetry.space_group_name_H-M   'P 1'
#
loop_
_entity.id
_entity.type
_entity.pdbx_description
1 polymer ?
#
loop_
_entity_poly.entity_id
_entity_poly.type
_entity_poly.pdbx_seq_one_letter_code
_entity_poly.pdbx_strand_id
1 'polypeptide(L)'
;MLPPSIDMASGRGPAPAGSSTAALGEIADQLADAVRVQLLREERSGVVAGPAPIPVHWIPTGHTTTPPALAGRFHQIGEVYQRIPSRRLAILGKEGSGKTTLAARLAVDLLAARGPGGRVPVVGTIESWNPSTSLGQWLATQLVHDYPGLAAPGPDGSTCASGLLATQRILPILDGFDELDPELRQAALRQLNMAPGLPLVLTSRPGEYAAAARSEGALVSAAEITLDDLIPDDLTGYLVHATRHATRHGTADSRADRWRSVLDVLRTYPDDPVATVLRQALSTPLMVSLARTVYSGTDGRDPAELLDRRRFPTRWAVEEHLLSAYVPACYQRPAPAGRRWNPDRGQRWLSHLANDLDRRGTRD
;
A
#
# COMPACT_ATOMS: atom_id res chain seq x y z
N MET A 1 -7.09 20.71 5.42
CA MET A 1 -6.04 21.31 6.27
C MET A 1 -4.77 21.21 5.46
N LEU A 2 -4.22 22.35 5.03
CA LEU A 2 -3.12 22.45 4.06
C LEU A 2 -1.89 21.63 4.50
N PRO A 3 -1.11 21.07 3.55
CA PRO A 3 0.16 20.41 3.87
C PRO A 3 1.13 21.40 4.54
N PRO A 4 2.13 20.93 5.32
CA PRO A 4 3.09 21.80 5.96
C PRO A 4 3.85 22.63 4.92
N SER A 5 3.90 23.95 5.13
CA SER A 5 4.61 24.89 4.26
C SER A 5 6.10 24.64 4.29
N ILE A 6 6.69 24.40 3.11
CA ILE A 6 8.14 24.42 2.90
C ILE A 6 8.54 25.89 2.84
N ASP A 7 9.34 26.36 3.81
CA ASP A 7 9.77 27.76 3.89
C ASP A 7 11.05 27.94 3.06
N MET A 8 10.95 28.65 1.93
CA MET A 8 12.06 28.85 0.98
C MET A 8 12.45 30.32 0.94
N ALA A 9 13.61 30.65 1.51
CA ALA A 9 14.21 31.97 1.41
C ALA A 9 14.60 32.30 -0.04
N SER A 10 14.24 33.50 -0.48
CA SER A 10 14.37 33.97 -1.86
C SER A 10 15.70 34.69 -2.14
N GLY A 11 16.38 34.26 -3.21
CA GLY A 11 17.22 35.11 -4.07
C GLY A 11 18.75 34.93 -4.00
N ARG A 12 19.38 34.54 -5.14
CA ARG A 12 20.56 35.17 -5.79
C ARG A 12 20.99 34.41 -7.06
N GLY A 13 21.69 35.12 -7.96
CA GLY A 13 21.98 34.78 -9.37
C GLY A 13 22.81 33.51 -9.64
N PRO A 14 23.23 33.25 -10.91
CA PRO A 14 23.67 31.94 -11.37
C PRO A 14 24.91 31.49 -10.61
N ALA A 15 24.69 30.51 -9.74
CA ALA A 15 25.69 29.99 -8.83
C ALA A 15 26.46 28.83 -9.51
N PRO A 16 27.74 28.60 -9.17
CA PRO A 16 28.58 27.57 -9.81
C PRO A 16 27.92 26.18 -9.68
N ALA A 17 28.11 25.27 -10.64
CA ALA A 17 27.41 23.98 -10.72
C ALA A 17 27.44 23.14 -9.41
N GLY A 18 28.49 23.27 -8.59
CA GLY A 18 28.58 22.64 -7.27
C GLY A 18 27.60 23.19 -6.22
N SER A 19 27.23 24.47 -6.29
CA SER A 19 26.26 25.11 -5.39
C SER A 19 24.81 24.77 -5.76
N SER A 20 24.51 24.59 -7.05
CA SER A 20 23.21 24.14 -7.55
C SER A 20 22.90 22.71 -7.09
N THR A 21 23.89 21.82 -7.11
CA THR A 21 23.73 20.43 -6.66
C THR A 21 23.55 20.35 -5.14
N ALA A 22 24.23 21.21 -4.38
CA ALA A 22 24.06 21.32 -2.94
C ALA A 22 22.66 21.85 -2.57
N ALA A 23 22.19 22.89 -3.25
CA ALA A 23 20.85 23.46 -3.05
C ALA A 23 19.74 22.43 -3.32
N LEU A 24 19.84 21.64 -4.40
CA LEU A 24 18.90 20.54 -4.67
C LEU A 24 18.99 19.41 -3.62
N GLY A 25 20.15 19.23 -3.00
CA GLY A 25 20.32 18.30 -1.87
C GLY A 25 19.54 18.74 -0.64
N GLU A 26 19.61 20.02 -0.28
CA GLU A 26 18.84 20.60 0.83
C GLU A 26 17.33 20.54 0.57
N ILE A 27 16.89 20.84 -0.65
CA ILE A 27 15.48 20.69 -1.04
C ILE A 27 15.04 19.23 -0.95
N ALA A 28 15.89 18.28 -1.34
CA ALA A 28 15.60 16.85 -1.19
C ALA A 28 15.47 16.45 0.29
N ASP A 29 16.27 17.04 1.18
CA ASP A 29 16.18 16.80 2.62
C ASP A 29 14.85 17.32 3.21
N GLN A 30 14.44 18.53 2.82
CA GLN A 30 13.14 19.11 3.21
C GLN A 30 11.96 18.27 2.69
N LEU A 31 12.05 17.82 1.43
CA LEU A 31 11.03 16.92 0.85
C LEU A 31 10.98 15.59 1.60
N ALA A 32 12.13 15.02 1.96
CA ALA A 32 12.18 13.76 2.72
C ALA A 32 11.47 13.88 4.08
N ASP A 33 11.62 15.02 4.77
CA ASP A 33 10.92 15.29 6.01
C ASP A 33 9.41 15.43 5.80
N ALA A 34 8.98 16.15 4.75
CA ALA A 34 7.57 16.30 4.41
C ALA A 34 6.90 14.94 4.08
N VAL A 35 7.55 14.12 3.25
CA VAL A 35 7.08 12.77 2.90
C VAL A 35 7.00 11.89 4.16
N ARG A 36 8.03 11.93 5.04
CA ARG A 36 8.01 11.15 6.29
C ARG A 36 6.83 11.52 7.16
N VAL A 37 6.54 12.82 7.30
CA VAL A 37 5.40 13.32 8.07
C VAL A 37 4.07 12.86 7.46
N GLN A 38 3.95 12.85 6.12
CA GLN A 38 2.76 12.35 5.45
C GLN A 38 2.54 10.85 5.69
N LEU A 39 3.56 10.02 5.45
CA LEU A 39 3.47 8.57 5.64
C LEU A 39 3.12 8.20 7.10
N LEU A 40 3.74 8.86 8.08
CA LEU A 40 3.41 8.64 9.50
C LEU A 40 1.99 9.09 9.86
N ARG A 41 1.42 10.08 9.17
CA ARG A 41 0.01 10.47 9.35
C ARG A 41 -0.93 9.45 8.75
N GLU A 42 -0.61 8.89 7.59
CA GLU A 42 -1.37 7.84 6.94
C GLU A 42 -1.38 6.56 7.78
N GLU A 43 -0.23 6.14 8.32
CA GLU A 43 -0.13 5.03 9.28
C GLU A 43 -1.01 5.23 10.52
N ARG A 44 -1.12 6.46 11.03
CA ARG A 44 -1.95 6.80 12.20
C ARG A 44 -3.44 6.95 11.88
N SER A 45 -3.78 7.34 10.65
CA SER A 45 -5.15 7.66 10.25
C SER A 45 -5.89 6.47 9.62
N GLY A 46 -5.17 5.40 9.26
CA GLY A 46 -5.77 4.17 8.77
C GLY A 46 -6.75 3.60 9.81
N VAL A 47 -8.04 3.75 9.56
CA VAL A 47 -9.14 3.15 10.35
C VAL A 47 -9.02 1.61 10.39
N VAL A 48 -8.25 1.04 9.46
CA VAL A 48 -7.89 -0.37 9.32
C VAL A 48 -6.66 -0.77 10.16
N ALA A 49 -5.89 0.19 10.70
CA ALA A 49 -4.68 -0.07 11.46
C ALA A 49 -4.98 -0.91 12.71
N GLY A 50 -4.44 -2.13 12.71
CA GLY A 50 -4.27 -2.91 13.93
C GLY A 50 -3.10 -2.35 14.75
N PRO A 51 -2.95 -2.76 16.02
CA PRO A 51 -1.79 -2.42 16.84
C PRO A 51 -0.46 -2.99 16.31
N ALA A 52 -0.50 -3.87 15.29
CA ALA A 52 0.65 -4.43 14.62
C ALA A 52 0.35 -4.62 13.12
N PRO A 53 1.37 -4.60 12.22
CA PRO A 53 1.18 -4.90 10.80
C PRO A 53 0.81 -6.37 10.59
N ILE A 54 -0.03 -6.64 9.59
CA ILE A 54 -0.33 -8.00 9.14
C ILE A 54 0.95 -8.60 8.54
N PRO A 55 1.36 -9.82 8.90
CA PRO A 55 2.65 -10.40 8.49
C PRO A 55 2.60 -10.90 7.04
N VAL A 56 2.58 -9.95 6.10
CA VAL A 56 2.70 -10.22 4.67
C VAL A 56 4.09 -10.78 4.38
N HIS A 57 4.14 -11.82 3.55
CA HIS A 57 5.36 -12.39 2.99
C HIS A 57 5.27 -12.43 1.47
N TRP A 58 6.42 -12.57 0.83
CA TRP A 58 6.50 -12.64 -0.63
C TRP A 58 7.59 -13.59 -1.07
N ILE A 59 7.43 -14.03 -2.31
CA ILE A 59 8.39 -14.87 -3.02
C ILE A 59 8.89 -14.13 -4.26
N PRO A 60 10.15 -14.36 -4.68
CA PRO A 60 10.62 -13.86 -5.96
C PRO A 60 9.86 -14.54 -7.08
N THR A 61 9.42 -13.75 -8.06
CA THR A 61 8.77 -14.22 -9.27
C THR A 61 9.51 -13.71 -10.50
N GLY A 62 9.26 -14.30 -11.67
CA GLY A 62 9.89 -13.89 -12.93
C GLY A 62 10.85 -14.93 -13.52
N HIS A 63 11.01 -14.86 -14.84
CA HIS A 63 11.55 -15.95 -15.65
C HIS A 63 13.07 -15.92 -15.88
N THR A 64 13.84 -14.88 -15.49
CA THR A 64 15.22 -14.79 -16.01
C THR A 64 16.32 -14.28 -15.09
N THR A 65 16.07 -13.58 -13.99
CA THR A 65 17.20 -12.97 -13.24
C THR A 65 16.98 -12.73 -11.74
N THR A 66 15.81 -13.04 -11.19
CA THR A 66 15.53 -12.76 -9.77
C THR A 66 16.18 -13.83 -8.88
N PRO A 67 17.19 -13.51 -8.04
CA PRO A 67 17.77 -14.53 -7.17
C PRO A 67 16.72 -15.02 -6.15
N PRO A 68 16.69 -16.33 -5.82
CA PRO A 68 15.81 -16.86 -4.75
C PRO A 68 16.03 -16.15 -3.39
N ALA A 69 17.15 -15.45 -3.23
CA ALA A 69 17.50 -14.63 -2.07
C ALA A 69 16.61 -13.38 -1.84
N LEU A 70 15.64 -13.09 -2.73
CA LEU A 70 14.73 -11.95 -2.57
C LEU A 70 13.42 -12.30 -1.86
N ALA A 71 13.18 -13.55 -1.46
CA ALA A 71 12.06 -13.88 -0.57
C ALA A 71 12.19 -13.09 0.76
N GLY A 72 11.06 -12.69 1.35
CA GLY A 72 11.09 -11.86 2.53
C GLY A 72 9.73 -11.62 3.17
N ARG A 73 9.74 -10.85 4.26
CA ARG A 73 8.58 -10.48 5.08
C ARG A 73 8.45 -8.97 5.16
N PHE A 74 7.24 -8.49 5.47
CA PHE A 74 6.86 -7.07 5.50
C PHE A 74 7.95 -6.08 5.98
N HIS A 75 8.63 -6.37 7.09
CA HIS A 75 9.65 -5.50 7.68
C HIS A 75 11.02 -5.50 6.97
N GLN A 76 11.24 -6.42 6.03
CA GLN A 76 12.51 -6.62 5.34
C GLN A 76 12.56 -5.94 3.96
N ILE A 77 11.47 -5.29 3.53
CA ILE A 77 11.34 -4.81 2.15
C ILE A 77 12.40 -3.78 1.79
N GLY A 78 12.77 -2.89 2.72
CA GLY A 78 13.86 -1.94 2.54
C GLY A 78 15.21 -2.63 2.28
N GLU A 79 15.54 -3.65 3.09
CA GLU A 79 16.78 -4.43 2.94
C GLU A 79 16.80 -5.22 1.62
N VAL A 80 15.67 -5.83 1.26
CA VAL A 80 15.52 -6.60 0.01
C VAL A 80 15.69 -5.68 -1.19
N TYR A 81 15.01 -4.52 -1.19
CA TYR A 81 15.16 -3.53 -2.26
C TYR A 81 16.61 -3.04 -2.39
N GLN A 82 17.30 -2.83 -1.26
CA GLN A 82 18.71 -2.42 -1.23
C GLN A 82 19.69 -3.49 -1.74
N ARG A 83 19.27 -4.75 -1.91
CA ARG A 83 20.07 -5.81 -2.54
C ARG A 83 19.91 -5.88 -4.05
N ILE A 84 18.90 -5.20 -4.63
CA ILE A 84 18.64 -5.18 -6.08
C ILE A 84 19.59 -4.16 -6.74
N PRO A 85 20.56 -4.58 -7.58
CA PRO A 85 21.55 -3.67 -8.16
C PRO A 85 20.93 -2.59 -9.06
N SER A 86 19.90 -2.96 -9.84
CA SER A 86 19.19 -2.04 -10.73
C SER A 86 18.30 -1.04 -10.00
N ARG A 87 17.99 -1.28 -8.71
CA ARG A 87 17.00 -0.50 -7.94
C ARG A 87 15.63 -0.42 -8.63
N ARG A 88 15.29 -1.45 -9.40
CA ARG A 88 13.99 -1.59 -10.07
C ARG A 88 13.27 -2.80 -9.50
N LEU A 89 12.05 -2.60 -9.02
CA LEU A 89 11.27 -3.62 -8.34
C LEU A 89 9.81 -3.59 -8.81
N ALA A 90 9.28 -4.72 -9.24
CA ALA A 90 7.85 -4.94 -9.42
C ALA A 90 7.30 -5.72 -8.21
N ILE A 91 6.33 -5.13 -7.51
CA ILE A 91 5.60 -5.74 -6.40
C ILE A 91 4.25 -6.20 -6.92
N LEU A 92 4.11 -7.50 -7.14
CA LEU A 92 2.91 -8.11 -7.66
C LEU A 92 2.07 -8.69 -6.54
N GLY A 93 0.75 -8.70 -6.69
CA GLY A 93 -0.13 -9.36 -5.73
C GLY A 93 -1.60 -9.16 -6.05
N LYS A 94 -2.43 -10.10 -5.63
CA LYS A 94 -3.88 -10.03 -5.83
C LYS A 94 -4.51 -8.84 -5.11
N GLU A 95 -5.78 -8.59 -5.39
CA GLU A 95 -6.53 -7.55 -4.68
C GLU A 95 -6.51 -7.78 -3.16
N GLY A 96 -6.39 -6.68 -2.40
CA GLY A 96 -6.35 -6.76 -0.94
C GLY A 96 -5.08 -7.41 -0.35
N SER A 97 -4.08 -7.76 -1.16
CA SER A 97 -2.81 -8.39 -0.70
C SER A 97 -1.88 -7.44 0.07
N GLY A 98 -2.18 -6.13 0.11
CA GLY A 98 -1.40 -5.14 0.84
C GLY A 98 -0.26 -4.49 0.04
N LYS A 99 -0.34 -4.48 -1.31
CA LYS A 99 0.66 -3.82 -2.19
C LYS A 99 0.95 -2.37 -1.79
N THR A 100 -0.09 -1.54 -1.68
CA THR A 100 0.01 -0.13 -1.23
C THR A 100 0.67 0.00 0.14
N THR A 101 0.28 -0.86 1.09
CA THR A 101 0.87 -0.85 2.44
C THR A 101 2.35 -1.24 2.41
N LEU A 102 2.75 -2.20 1.57
CA LEU A 102 4.15 -2.59 1.41
C LEU A 102 4.96 -1.50 0.69
N ALA A 103 4.38 -0.81 -0.29
CA ALA A 103 4.97 0.33 -0.98
C ALA A 103 5.24 1.49 0.00
N ALA A 104 4.26 1.83 0.84
CA ALA A 104 4.42 2.82 1.91
C ALA A 104 5.50 2.38 2.92
N ARG A 105 5.50 1.11 3.33
CA ARG A 105 6.53 0.57 4.23
C ARG A 105 7.93 0.70 3.63
N LEU A 106 8.10 0.37 2.36
CA LEU A 106 9.36 0.55 1.65
C LEU A 106 9.81 2.01 1.67
N ALA A 107 8.90 2.96 1.44
CA ALA A 107 9.23 4.38 1.51
C ALA A 107 9.73 4.77 2.92
N VAL A 108 9.06 4.30 3.98
CA VAL A 108 9.48 4.52 5.38
C VAL A 108 10.87 3.95 5.64
N ASP A 109 11.13 2.69 5.26
CA ASP A 109 12.43 2.04 5.46
C ASP A 109 13.56 2.78 4.73
N LEU A 110 13.30 3.24 3.50
CA LEU A 110 14.27 3.98 2.71
C LEU A 110 14.53 5.38 3.27
N LEU A 111 13.51 6.07 3.77
CA LEU A 111 13.66 7.36 4.44
C LEU A 111 14.42 7.27 5.76
N ALA A 112 14.34 6.13 6.45
CA ALA A 112 15.09 5.87 7.68
C ALA A 112 16.57 5.59 7.40
N ALA A 113 16.88 4.91 6.29
CA ALA A 113 18.26 4.62 5.87
C ALA A 113 18.91 5.75 5.04
N ARG A 114 18.16 6.81 4.70
CA ARG A 114 18.60 7.89 3.82
C ARG A 114 19.65 8.78 4.49
N GLY A 115 20.77 9.01 3.80
CA GLY A 115 21.74 10.06 4.13
C GLY A 115 21.39 11.43 3.52
N PRO A 116 22.03 12.53 3.95
CA PRO A 116 21.79 13.88 3.41
C PRO A 116 21.93 13.95 1.89
N GLY A 117 21.01 14.64 1.22
CA GLY A 117 20.94 14.73 -0.25
C GLY A 117 20.66 13.40 -0.97
N GLY A 118 20.34 12.34 -0.24
CA GLY A 118 19.97 11.03 -0.79
C GLY A 118 18.65 11.05 -1.57
N ARG A 119 18.32 9.94 -2.23
CA ARG A 119 17.06 9.82 -2.97
C ARG A 119 15.87 9.83 -2.03
N VAL A 120 14.83 10.57 -2.39
CA VAL A 120 13.56 10.63 -1.65
C VAL A 120 12.57 9.68 -2.30
N PRO A 121 12.11 8.62 -1.61
CA PRO A 121 11.02 7.79 -2.11
C PRO A 121 9.73 8.58 -2.08
N VAL A 122 9.02 8.64 -3.20
CA VAL A 122 7.70 9.28 -3.29
C VAL A 122 6.71 8.25 -3.80
N VAL A 123 5.71 7.96 -2.97
CA VAL A 123 4.60 7.06 -3.31
C VAL A 123 3.51 7.87 -3.99
N GLY A 124 3.08 7.43 -5.17
CA GLY A 124 1.99 8.07 -5.91
C GLY A 124 1.20 7.04 -6.71
N THR A 125 -0.11 7.23 -6.79
CA THR A 125 -0.97 6.40 -7.63
C THR A 125 -0.75 6.74 -9.10
N ILE A 126 -0.50 5.72 -9.92
CA ILE A 126 -0.17 5.90 -11.34
C ILE A 126 -1.42 6.07 -12.21
N GLU A 127 -2.62 5.84 -11.66
CA GLU A 127 -3.93 5.88 -12.35
C GLU A 127 -4.10 7.11 -13.27
N SER A 128 -3.68 8.30 -12.83
CA SER A 128 -3.84 9.55 -13.59
C SER A 128 -2.85 9.75 -14.74
N TRP A 129 -1.87 8.84 -14.91
CA TRP A 129 -0.82 9.00 -15.91
C TRP A 129 -1.27 8.55 -17.30
N ASN A 130 -1.17 9.46 -18.26
CA ASN A 130 -1.29 9.14 -19.67
C ASN A 130 0.10 9.08 -20.33
N PRO A 131 0.53 7.92 -20.90
CA PRO A 131 1.85 7.75 -21.52
C PRO A 131 2.16 8.62 -22.75
N SER A 132 1.17 9.37 -23.26
CA SER A 132 1.43 10.47 -24.22
C SER A 132 2.31 11.57 -23.63
N THR A 133 2.32 11.71 -22.30
CA THR A 133 3.23 12.60 -21.56
C THR A 133 4.35 11.79 -20.92
N SER A 134 5.57 12.32 -20.95
CA SER A 134 6.70 11.63 -20.32
C SER A 134 6.47 11.42 -18.82
N LEU A 135 6.94 10.29 -18.29
CA LEU A 135 6.84 9.99 -16.85
C LEU A 135 7.43 11.13 -16.00
N GLY A 136 8.58 11.68 -16.41
CA GLY A 136 9.22 12.78 -15.70
C GLY A 136 8.38 14.06 -15.65
N GLN A 137 7.71 14.43 -16.74
CA GLN A 137 6.81 15.58 -16.75
C GLN A 137 5.59 15.35 -15.86
N TRP A 138 4.95 14.19 -15.98
CA TRP A 138 3.81 13.85 -15.12
C TRP A 138 4.20 13.82 -13.63
N LEU A 139 5.32 13.17 -13.29
CA LEU A 139 5.84 13.14 -11.92
C LEU A 139 6.15 14.55 -11.40
N ALA A 140 6.71 15.44 -12.22
CA ALA A 140 6.97 16.82 -11.81
C ALA A 140 5.66 17.55 -11.46
N THR A 141 4.60 17.35 -12.24
CA THR A 141 3.26 17.90 -11.96
C THR A 141 2.68 17.33 -10.67
N GLN A 142 2.77 16.01 -10.45
CA GLN A 142 2.29 15.39 -9.21
C GLN A 142 3.07 15.89 -7.98
N LEU A 143 4.40 15.97 -8.07
CA LEU A 143 5.24 16.50 -7.01
C LEU A 143 4.89 17.94 -6.64
N VAL A 144 4.60 18.79 -7.62
CA VAL A 144 4.17 20.17 -7.37
C VAL A 144 2.76 20.22 -6.76
N HIS A 145 1.85 19.34 -7.19
CA HIS A 145 0.52 19.25 -6.62
C HIS A 145 0.56 18.87 -5.13
N ASP A 146 1.34 17.83 -4.80
CA ASP A 146 1.42 17.30 -3.43
C ASP A 146 2.31 18.15 -2.52
N TYR A 147 3.35 18.76 -3.10
CA TYR A 147 4.32 19.61 -2.41
C TYR A 147 4.48 20.96 -3.16
N PRO A 148 3.55 21.91 -2.95
CA PRO A 148 3.52 23.18 -3.70
C PRO A 148 4.82 24.01 -3.66
N GLY A 149 5.63 23.85 -2.59
CA GLY A 149 6.94 24.50 -2.48
C GLY A 149 7.91 24.10 -3.60
N LEU A 150 7.72 22.94 -4.23
CA LEU A 150 8.55 22.47 -5.35
C LEU A 150 8.26 23.20 -6.67
N ALA A 151 7.23 24.04 -6.74
CA ALA A 151 6.97 24.92 -7.88
C ALA A 151 7.98 26.09 -7.99
N ALA A 152 8.74 26.35 -6.91
CA ALA A 152 9.74 27.41 -6.90
C ALA A 152 10.77 27.21 -8.04
N PRO A 153 11.27 28.30 -8.65
CA PRO A 153 12.30 28.21 -9.67
C PRO A 153 13.57 27.55 -9.12
N GLY A 154 14.00 26.50 -9.81
CA GLY A 154 15.25 25.80 -9.59
C GLY A 154 16.42 26.50 -10.31
N PRO A 155 17.64 25.94 -10.18
CA PRO A 155 18.87 26.56 -10.66
C PRO A 155 18.95 26.77 -12.19
N ASP A 156 18.22 25.97 -12.95
CA ASP A 156 18.13 26.02 -14.41
C ASP A 156 16.90 26.80 -14.92
N GLY A 157 16.15 27.44 -14.02
CA GLY A 157 14.89 28.12 -14.34
C GLY A 157 13.68 27.19 -14.49
N SER A 158 13.87 25.86 -14.42
CA SER A 158 12.77 24.90 -14.30
C SER A 158 12.23 24.87 -12.87
N THR A 159 11.20 24.07 -12.58
CA THR A 159 10.74 23.90 -11.19
C THR A 159 11.74 23.09 -10.37
N CYS A 160 11.80 23.30 -9.04
CA CYS A 160 12.59 22.45 -8.16
C CYS A 160 12.22 20.96 -8.31
N ALA A 161 10.94 20.63 -8.54
CA ALA A 161 10.50 19.27 -8.86
C ALA A 161 11.22 18.69 -10.10
N SER A 162 11.30 19.48 -11.18
CA SER A 162 11.99 19.07 -12.41
C SER A 162 13.49 18.87 -12.17
N GLY A 163 14.13 19.76 -11.41
CA GLY A 163 15.53 19.65 -11.04
C GLY A 163 15.83 18.40 -10.19
N LEU A 164 14.97 18.05 -9.24
CA LEU A 164 15.09 16.83 -8.43
C LEU A 164 14.96 15.56 -9.28
N LEU A 165 14.05 15.55 -10.26
CA LEU A 165 13.88 14.42 -11.18
C LEU A 165 15.06 14.28 -12.14
N ALA A 166 15.53 15.39 -12.72
CA ALA A 166 16.66 15.42 -13.64
C ALA A 166 17.97 14.96 -12.97
N THR A 167 18.17 15.31 -11.70
CA THR A 167 19.31 14.88 -10.88
C THR A 167 19.09 13.52 -10.20
N GLN A 168 18.00 12.83 -10.53
CA GLN A 168 17.63 11.52 -10.00
C GLN A 168 17.58 11.46 -8.46
N ARG A 169 17.19 12.55 -7.81
CA ARG A 169 16.99 12.66 -6.35
C ARG A 169 15.65 12.12 -5.91
N ILE A 170 14.76 11.75 -6.83
CA ILE A 170 13.49 11.09 -6.54
C ILE A 170 13.59 9.60 -6.86
N LEU A 171 13.04 8.78 -5.98
CA LEU A 171 12.70 7.39 -6.26
C LEU A 171 11.18 7.29 -6.39
N PRO A 172 10.64 7.17 -7.61
CA PRO A 172 9.20 6.98 -7.80
C PRO A 172 8.79 5.57 -7.36
N ILE A 173 7.79 5.51 -6.48
CA ILE A 173 7.07 4.31 -6.10
C ILE A 173 5.66 4.45 -6.69
N LEU A 174 5.46 3.82 -7.84
CA LEU A 174 4.26 3.90 -8.65
C LEU A 174 3.28 2.81 -8.21
N ASP A 175 2.26 3.20 -7.46
CA ASP A 175 1.24 2.29 -6.95
C ASP A 175 0.06 2.19 -7.92
N GLY A 176 -0.43 0.98 -8.18
CA GLY A 176 -1.65 0.75 -8.97
C GLY A 176 -1.47 0.72 -10.49
N PHE A 177 -0.43 0.07 -11.03
CA PHE A 177 -0.30 -0.08 -12.50
C PHE A 177 -1.51 -0.78 -13.14
N ASP A 178 -2.16 -1.68 -12.40
CA ASP A 178 -3.40 -2.32 -12.82
C ASP A 178 -4.61 -1.37 -12.87
N GLU A 179 -4.52 -0.18 -12.29
CA GLU A 179 -5.58 0.84 -12.30
C GLU A 179 -5.53 1.74 -13.54
N LEU A 180 -4.43 1.72 -14.30
CA LEU A 180 -4.38 2.37 -15.61
C LEU A 180 -5.43 1.75 -16.54
N ASP A 181 -5.97 2.58 -17.44
CA ASP A 181 -6.79 2.09 -18.55
C ASP A 181 -6.08 0.93 -19.27
N PRO A 182 -6.75 -0.21 -19.52
CA PRO A 182 -6.14 -1.38 -20.14
C PRO A 182 -5.39 -1.07 -21.44
N GLU A 183 -5.88 -0.10 -22.20
CA GLU A 183 -5.33 0.38 -23.47
C GLU A 183 -4.02 1.15 -23.29
N LEU A 184 -3.81 1.79 -22.14
CA LEU A 184 -2.63 2.60 -21.84
C LEU A 184 -1.50 1.78 -21.22
N ARG A 185 -1.79 0.63 -20.58
CA ARG A 185 -0.79 -0.19 -19.86
C ARG A 185 0.41 -0.61 -20.72
N GLN A 186 0.18 -0.97 -21.98
CA GLN A 186 1.28 -1.34 -22.88
C GLN A 186 2.18 -0.13 -23.19
N ALA A 187 1.59 1.03 -23.49
CA ALA A 187 2.34 2.25 -23.74
C ALA A 187 3.10 2.72 -22.49
N ALA A 188 2.47 2.60 -21.31
CA ALA A 188 3.08 2.88 -20.02
C ALA A 188 4.32 1.99 -19.79
N LEU A 189 4.18 0.68 -19.95
CA LEU A 189 5.29 -0.27 -19.75
C LEU A 189 6.45 -0.02 -20.73
N ARG A 190 6.15 0.27 -22.01
CA ARG A 190 7.17 0.70 -22.98
C ARG A 190 7.95 1.91 -22.49
N GLN A 191 7.26 2.95 -22.04
CA GLN A 191 7.90 4.18 -21.62
C GLN A 191 8.74 3.98 -20.35
N LEU A 192 8.29 3.13 -19.41
CA LEU A 192 9.10 2.73 -18.25
C LEU A 192 10.38 1.99 -18.66
N ASN A 193 10.34 1.24 -19.76
CA ASN A 193 11.47 0.50 -20.32
C ASN A 193 12.43 1.38 -21.14
N MET A 194 12.03 2.58 -21.59
CA MET A 194 12.91 3.52 -22.30
C MET A 194 14.01 4.11 -21.39
N ALA A 195 13.85 4.02 -20.07
CA ALA A 195 14.79 4.55 -19.10
C ALA A 195 15.23 3.45 -18.08
N PRO A 196 15.94 2.40 -18.53
CA PRO A 196 16.26 1.23 -17.70
C PRO A 196 17.24 1.54 -16.56
N GLY A 197 17.95 2.68 -16.65
CA GLY A 197 18.85 3.16 -15.59
C GLY A 197 18.16 3.99 -14.50
N LEU A 198 16.85 4.25 -14.61
CA LEU A 198 16.10 4.96 -13.57
C LEU A 198 15.61 3.95 -12.51
N PRO A 199 16.00 4.14 -11.23
CA PRO A 199 15.38 3.43 -10.11
C PRO A 199 13.89 3.71 -10.04
N LEU A 200 13.08 2.68 -9.85
CA LEU A 200 11.64 2.80 -9.66
C LEU A 200 11.07 1.55 -8.99
N VAL A 201 9.93 1.74 -8.33
CA VAL A 201 9.13 0.63 -7.82
C VAL A 201 7.76 0.72 -8.49
N LEU A 202 7.24 -0.42 -8.93
CA LEU A 202 5.93 -0.53 -9.55
C LEU A 202 5.11 -1.55 -8.75
N THR A 203 3.86 -1.24 -8.42
CA THR A 203 2.93 -2.25 -7.89
C THR A 203 1.90 -2.62 -8.95
N SER A 204 1.48 -3.88 -8.99
CA SER A 204 0.40 -4.31 -9.89
C SER A 204 -0.26 -5.61 -9.46
N ARG A 205 -1.45 -5.89 -9.99
CA ARG A 205 -1.99 -7.26 -10.02
C ARG A 205 -1.20 -8.12 -11.03
N PRO A 206 -0.92 -9.41 -10.73
CA PRO A 206 -0.10 -10.26 -11.60
C PRO A 206 -0.65 -10.44 -13.02
N GLY A 207 -1.97 -10.56 -13.17
CA GLY A 207 -2.60 -10.82 -14.47
C GLY A 207 -2.50 -9.63 -15.43
N GLU A 208 -2.71 -8.43 -14.91
CA GLU A 208 -2.72 -7.16 -15.61
C GLU A 208 -1.30 -6.77 -16.00
N TYR A 209 -0.33 -6.96 -15.10
CA TYR A 209 1.09 -6.81 -15.42
C TYR A 209 1.55 -7.80 -16.48
N ALA A 210 1.23 -9.09 -16.33
CA ALA A 210 1.55 -10.12 -17.32
C ALA A 210 0.89 -9.85 -18.68
N ALA A 211 -0.33 -9.30 -18.69
CA ALA A 211 -1.01 -8.91 -19.92
C ALA A 211 -0.29 -7.80 -20.67
N ALA A 212 0.23 -6.79 -19.97
CA ALA A 212 1.06 -5.74 -20.58
C ALA A 212 2.43 -6.30 -21.04
N ALA A 213 3.04 -7.16 -20.22
CA ALA A 213 4.36 -7.72 -20.48
C ALA A 213 4.41 -8.72 -21.65
N ARG A 214 3.27 -9.32 -22.03
CA ARG A 214 3.19 -10.26 -23.17
C ARG A 214 3.66 -9.65 -24.49
N SER A 215 3.40 -8.36 -24.72
CA SER A 215 3.75 -7.68 -25.97
C SER A 215 5.08 -6.94 -25.89
N GLU A 216 5.39 -6.33 -24.75
CA GLU A 216 6.51 -5.38 -24.59
C GLU A 216 7.69 -5.96 -23.80
N GLY A 217 7.56 -7.20 -23.32
CA GLY A 217 8.44 -7.77 -22.31
C GLY A 217 8.13 -7.25 -20.91
N ALA A 218 8.69 -7.93 -19.91
CA ALA A 218 8.62 -7.48 -18.52
C ALA A 218 9.35 -6.13 -18.32
N LEU A 219 9.17 -5.52 -17.15
CA LEU A 219 9.89 -4.31 -16.76
C LEU A 219 11.40 -4.57 -16.78
N VAL A 220 12.12 -3.89 -17.68
CA VAL A 220 13.54 -4.12 -17.94
C VAL A 220 14.36 -3.92 -16.67
N SER A 221 15.26 -4.86 -16.40
CA SER A 221 16.15 -4.88 -15.24
C SER A 221 15.46 -4.88 -13.89
N ALA A 222 14.14 -5.12 -13.81
CA ALA A 222 13.44 -5.19 -12.52
C ALA A 222 13.57 -6.59 -11.90
N ALA A 223 13.75 -6.62 -10.58
CA ALA A 223 13.39 -7.80 -9.81
C ALA A 223 11.86 -7.82 -9.66
N GLU A 224 11.25 -9.00 -9.68
CA GLU A 224 9.82 -9.15 -9.43
C GLU A 224 9.62 -9.97 -8.16
N ILE A 225 8.72 -9.49 -7.30
CA ILE A 225 8.26 -10.22 -6.12
C ILE A 225 6.75 -10.34 -6.19
N THR A 226 6.20 -11.46 -5.74
CA THR A 226 4.75 -11.64 -5.61
C THR A 226 4.40 -11.86 -4.15
N LEU A 227 3.45 -11.04 -3.66
CA LEU A 227 2.88 -11.18 -2.33
C LEU A 227 2.11 -12.49 -2.27
N ASP A 228 2.46 -13.30 -1.28
CA ASP A 228 1.91 -14.63 -1.09
C ASP A 228 0.67 -14.58 -0.18
N ASP A 229 -0.11 -15.64 -0.23
CA ASP A 229 -1.35 -15.76 0.54
C ASP A 229 -1.05 -15.94 2.04
N LEU A 230 -1.84 -15.27 2.89
CA LEU A 230 -1.73 -15.47 4.32
C LEU A 230 -2.20 -16.88 4.69
N ILE A 231 -1.42 -17.55 5.54
CA ILE A 231 -1.76 -18.85 6.10
C ILE A 231 -2.25 -18.69 7.56
N PRO A 232 -3.00 -19.66 8.13
CA PRO A 232 -3.51 -19.57 9.50
C PRO A 232 -2.44 -19.23 10.56
N ASP A 233 -1.20 -19.65 10.34
CA ASP A 233 -0.09 -19.37 11.26
C ASP A 233 0.27 -17.88 11.31
N ASP A 234 0.23 -17.20 10.16
CA ASP A 234 0.42 -15.75 10.04
C ASP A 234 -0.64 -14.97 10.85
N LEU A 235 -1.87 -15.52 10.91
CA LEU A 235 -3.00 -14.85 11.53
C LEU A 235 -2.94 -14.85 13.06
N THR A 236 -2.19 -15.76 13.67
CA THR A 236 -2.12 -15.91 15.13
C THR A 236 -1.61 -14.65 15.81
N GLY A 237 -0.54 -14.07 15.28
CA GLY A 237 0.03 -12.84 15.80
C GLY A 237 -1.00 -11.71 15.71
N TYR A 238 -1.61 -11.54 14.53
CA TYR A 238 -2.49 -10.42 14.27
C TYR A 238 -3.87 -10.55 14.95
N LEU A 239 -4.60 -11.64 14.80
CA LEU A 239 -5.96 -11.78 15.33
C LEU A 239 -6.00 -12.02 16.84
N VAL A 240 -5.01 -12.73 17.42
CA VAL A 240 -4.99 -13.07 18.86
C VAL A 240 -4.32 -11.97 19.69
N HIS A 241 -3.26 -11.31 19.20
CA HIS A 241 -2.58 -10.27 19.99
C HIS A 241 -3.23 -8.90 19.83
N ALA A 242 -3.75 -8.57 18.64
CA ALA A 242 -4.40 -7.27 18.44
C ALA A 242 -5.69 -7.09 19.23
N THR A 243 -6.39 -8.19 19.52
CA THR A 243 -7.64 -8.18 20.29
C THR A 243 -7.40 -8.01 21.80
N ARG A 244 -6.17 -8.26 22.30
CA ARG A 244 -5.80 -8.03 23.70
C ARG A 244 -5.61 -6.56 24.06
N HIS A 245 -5.03 -5.76 23.16
CA HIS A 245 -4.76 -4.33 23.40
C HIS A 245 -6.01 -3.44 23.31
N ALA A 246 -7.13 -3.96 22.76
CA ALA A 246 -8.36 -3.19 22.59
C ALA A 246 -9.18 -3.01 23.89
N THR A 247 -8.77 -3.57 25.03
CA THR A 247 -9.53 -3.49 26.30
C THR A 247 -8.64 -3.24 27.52
N ARG A 248 -8.84 -2.09 28.17
CA ARG A 248 -8.29 -1.77 29.50
C ARG A 248 -9.16 -2.30 30.67
N HIS A 249 -10.33 -2.88 30.38
CA HIS A 249 -11.24 -3.46 31.38
C HIS A 249 -11.65 -4.87 30.94
N GLY A 250 -11.48 -5.84 31.85
CA GLY A 250 -11.34 -7.28 31.56
C GLY A 250 -12.41 -7.92 30.67
N THR A 251 -12.01 -8.26 29.45
CA THR A 251 -12.63 -9.26 28.51
C THR A 251 -11.65 -9.66 27.40
N ALA A 252 -10.36 -9.31 27.52
CA ALA A 252 -9.33 -9.52 26.50
C ALA A 252 -9.07 -11.02 26.24
N ASP A 253 -9.04 -11.83 27.31
CA ASP A 253 -8.73 -13.26 27.23
C ASP A 253 -9.79 -14.02 26.44
N SER A 254 -11.09 -13.82 26.74
CA SER A 254 -12.17 -14.53 26.06
C SER A 254 -12.20 -14.31 24.53
N ARG A 255 -11.84 -13.12 24.02
CA ARG A 255 -11.83 -12.85 22.57
C ARG A 255 -10.59 -13.40 21.87
N ALA A 256 -9.43 -13.32 22.52
CA ALA A 256 -8.23 -13.98 22.05
C ALA A 256 -8.43 -15.51 21.98
N ASP A 257 -9.15 -16.07 22.96
CA ASP A 257 -9.49 -17.50 23.01
C ASP A 257 -10.44 -17.92 21.89
N ARG A 258 -11.44 -17.09 21.54
CA ARG A 258 -12.36 -17.37 20.41
C ARG A 258 -11.62 -17.48 19.08
N TRP A 259 -10.75 -16.52 18.76
CA TRP A 259 -9.94 -16.60 17.54
C TRP A 259 -8.97 -17.77 17.57
N ARG A 260 -8.39 -18.11 18.73
CA ARG A 260 -7.53 -19.28 18.86
C ARG A 260 -8.27 -20.57 18.49
N SER A 261 -9.49 -20.75 18.99
CA SER A 261 -10.34 -21.90 18.66
C SER A 261 -10.58 -22.03 17.15
N VAL A 262 -10.92 -20.92 16.48
CA VAL A 262 -11.13 -20.92 15.02
C VAL A 262 -9.85 -21.29 14.28
N LEU A 263 -8.72 -20.67 14.63
CA LEU A 263 -7.44 -20.96 13.98
C LEU A 263 -6.98 -22.41 14.22
N ASP A 264 -7.26 -22.98 15.39
CA ASP A 264 -6.93 -24.37 15.70
C ASP A 264 -7.75 -25.36 14.87
N VAL A 265 -9.03 -25.05 14.58
CA VAL A 265 -9.83 -25.82 13.61
C VAL A 265 -9.20 -25.76 12.22
N LEU A 266 -8.78 -24.56 11.76
CA LEU A 266 -8.15 -24.39 10.44
C LEU A 266 -6.84 -25.17 10.27
N ARG A 267 -6.09 -25.37 11.37
CA ARG A 267 -4.87 -26.17 11.42
C ARG A 267 -5.12 -27.67 11.50
N THR A 268 -6.03 -28.07 12.38
CA THR A 268 -6.27 -29.48 12.71
C THR A 268 -6.97 -30.20 11.55
N TYR A 269 -7.82 -29.49 10.82
CA TYR A 269 -8.61 -30.05 9.73
C TYR A 269 -8.32 -29.31 8.42
N PRO A 270 -7.12 -29.47 7.82
CA PRO A 270 -6.76 -28.78 6.60
C PRO A 270 -7.69 -29.14 5.45
N ASP A 271 -8.07 -30.41 5.31
CA ASP A 271 -8.89 -30.86 4.18
C ASP A 271 -10.42 -30.73 4.42
N ASP A 272 -10.83 -30.22 5.58
CA ASP A 272 -12.25 -29.96 5.83
C ASP A 272 -12.76 -28.85 4.88
N PRO A 273 -13.93 -29.03 4.22
CA PRO A 273 -14.46 -28.05 3.28
C PRO A 273 -14.72 -26.68 3.89
N VAL A 274 -15.17 -26.61 5.15
CA VAL A 274 -15.45 -25.34 5.84
C VAL A 274 -14.14 -24.66 6.18
N ALA A 275 -13.17 -25.41 6.71
CA ALA A 275 -11.84 -24.88 7.00
C ALA A 275 -11.17 -24.36 5.73
N THR A 276 -11.32 -25.06 4.60
CA THR A 276 -10.79 -24.63 3.30
C THR A 276 -11.42 -23.33 2.84
N VAL A 277 -12.75 -23.21 2.89
CA VAL A 277 -13.48 -21.99 2.54
C VAL A 277 -12.99 -20.80 3.39
N LEU A 278 -12.88 -20.99 4.71
CA LEU A 278 -12.47 -19.92 5.62
C LEU A 278 -10.99 -19.52 5.44
N ARG A 279 -10.07 -20.49 5.21
CA ARG A 279 -8.68 -20.17 4.87
C ARG A 279 -8.57 -19.36 3.59
N GLN A 280 -9.32 -19.73 2.54
CA GLN A 280 -9.32 -18.99 1.29
C GLN A 280 -9.85 -17.56 1.47
N ALA A 281 -10.93 -17.39 2.25
CA ALA A 281 -11.49 -16.07 2.54
C ALA A 281 -10.53 -15.21 3.38
N LEU A 282 -9.80 -15.79 4.34
CA LEU A 282 -8.83 -15.08 5.18
C LEU A 282 -7.40 -15.08 4.62
N SER A 283 -7.24 -15.33 3.32
CA SER A 283 -5.93 -15.36 2.67
C SER A 283 -5.34 -13.97 2.37
N THR A 284 -6.12 -12.89 2.54
CA THR A 284 -5.69 -11.52 2.20
C THR A 284 -5.65 -10.61 3.43
N PRO A 285 -4.67 -9.70 3.54
CA PRO A 285 -4.64 -8.67 4.56
C PRO A 285 -5.93 -7.87 4.69
N LEU A 286 -6.58 -7.52 3.58
CA LEU A 286 -7.89 -6.85 3.60
C LEU A 286 -8.90 -7.69 4.38
N MET A 287 -9.13 -8.94 3.99
CA MET A 287 -10.14 -9.79 4.62
C MET A 287 -9.84 -10.06 6.10
N VAL A 288 -8.56 -10.26 6.44
CA VAL A 288 -8.10 -10.42 7.83
C VAL A 288 -8.35 -9.16 8.65
N SER A 289 -8.17 -7.97 8.07
CA SER A 289 -8.44 -6.69 8.73
C SER A 289 -9.94 -6.44 8.95
N LEU A 290 -10.78 -6.85 8.00
CA LEU A 290 -12.24 -6.80 8.12
C LEU A 290 -12.70 -7.74 9.24
N ALA A 291 -12.24 -9.00 9.21
CA ALA A 291 -12.53 -10.00 10.23
C ALA A 291 -12.13 -9.50 11.62
N ARG A 292 -10.91 -8.96 11.77
CA ARG A 292 -10.49 -8.34 13.03
C ARG A 292 -11.49 -7.27 13.45
N THR A 293 -11.84 -6.34 12.58
CA THR A 293 -12.69 -5.19 12.93
C THR A 293 -14.10 -5.64 13.34
N VAL A 294 -14.71 -6.54 12.56
CA VAL A 294 -16.05 -7.11 12.80
C VAL A 294 -16.11 -7.85 14.14
N TYR A 295 -15.10 -8.68 14.45
CA TYR A 295 -15.09 -9.51 15.67
C TYR A 295 -14.34 -8.87 16.85
N SER A 296 -13.87 -7.62 16.72
CA SER A 296 -13.29 -6.85 17.84
C SER A 296 -14.30 -5.95 18.54
N GLY A 297 -15.54 -5.87 18.06
CA GLY A 297 -16.62 -5.04 18.61
C GLY A 297 -17.03 -5.43 20.04
N THR A 298 -17.83 -4.56 20.67
CA THR A 298 -18.40 -4.78 22.02
C THR A 298 -19.71 -5.56 21.99
N ASP A 299 -20.22 -5.89 20.80
CA ASP A 299 -21.48 -6.60 20.57
C ASP A 299 -21.37 -8.12 20.80
N GLY A 300 -20.18 -8.60 21.16
CA GLY A 300 -19.98 -9.97 21.64
C GLY A 300 -19.97 -11.04 20.55
N ARG A 301 -19.89 -10.67 19.26
CA ARG A 301 -19.82 -11.61 18.13
C ARG A 301 -18.72 -12.65 18.33
N ASP A 302 -19.02 -13.89 17.95
CA ASP A 302 -18.09 -15.00 18.02
C ASP A 302 -17.62 -15.39 16.61
N PRO A 303 -16.32 -15.31 16.28
CA PRO A 303 -15.80 -15.75 14.99
C PRO A 303 -16.05 -17.23 14.70
N ALA A 304 -16.41 -18.05 15.69
CA ALA A 304 -16.84 -19.43 15.47
C ALA A 304 -18.05 -19.55 14.51
N GLU A 305 -18.86 -18.49 14.35
CA GLU A 305 -19.95 -18.49 13.35
C GLU A 305 -19.43 -18.66 11.91
N LEU A 306 -18.19 -18.26 11.62
CA LEU A 306 -17.56 -18.42 10.30
C LEU A 306 -17.31 -19.89 9.95
N LEU A 307 -17.42 -20.80 10.92
CA LEU A 307 -17.35 -22.25 10.73
C LEU A 307 -18.75 -22.87 10.48
N ASP A 308 -19.82 -22.07 10.42
CA ASP A 308 -21.16 -22.57 10.07
C ASP A 308 -21.28 -22.75 8.55
N ARG A 309 -21.15 -24.00 8.09
CA ARG A 309 -21.29 -24.38 6.68
C ARG A 309 -22.64 -23.99 6.04
N ARG A 310 -23.72 -23.96 6.82
CA ARG A 310 -25.05 -23.62 6.29
C ARG A 310 -25.14 -22.11 6.01
N ARG A 311 -24.45 -21.32 6.82
CA ARG A 311 -24.44 -19.86 6.72
C ARG A 311 -23.37 -19.36 5.75
N PHE A 312 -22.22 -20.04 5.69
CA PHE A 312 -21.07 -19.69 4.87
C PHE A 312 -20.60 -20.87 4.01
N PRO A 313 -21.38 -21.28 2.99
CA PRO A 313 -21.04 -22.43 2.16
C PRO A 313 -19.89 -22.17 1.18
N THR A 314 -19.53 -20.92 0.93
CA THR A 314 -18.54 -20.51 -0.07
C THR A 314 -17.62 -19.40 0.46
N ARG A 315 -16.45 -19.27 -0.18
CA ARG A 315 -15.51 -18.16 0.08
C ARG A 315 -16.20 -16.80 -0.02
N TRP A 316 -16.97 -16.61 -1.10
CA TRP A 316 -17.70 -15.38 -1.36
C TRP A 316 -18.71 -15.04 -0.24
N ALA A 317 -19.41 -16.04 0.32
CA ALA A 317 -20.36 -15.81 1.41
C ALA A 317 -19.66 -15.29 2.69
N VAL A 318 -18.45 -15.76 2.97
CA VAL A 318 -17.63 -15.22 4.07
C VAL A 318 -17.18 -13.79 3.76
N GLU A 319 -16.71 -13.55 2.53
CA GLU A 319 -16.22 -12.24 2.10
C GLU A 319 -17.31 -11.16 2.13
N GLU A 320 -18.49 -11.46 1.57
CA GLU A 320 -19.66 -10.58 1.56
C GLU A 320 -20.12 -10.23 2.97
N HIS A 321 -20.15 -11.22 3.89
CA HIS A 321 -20.50 -10.98 5.29
C HIS A 321 -19.52 -10.04 5.97
N LEU A 322 -18.22 -10.26 5.79
CA LEU A 322 -17.18 -9.41 6.39
C LEU A 322 -17.21 -7.98 5.84
N LEU A 323 -17.43 -7.81 4.54
CA LEU A 323 -17.61 -6.50 3.90
C LEU A 323 -18.86 -5.79 4.43
N SER A 324 -20.00 -6.49 4.46
CA SER A 324 -21.28 -5.94 4.91
C SER A 324 -21.26 -5.57 6.40
N ALA A 325 -20.57 -6.36 7.22
CA ALA A 325 -20.47 -6.13 8.66
C ALA A 325 -19.45 -5.07 9.06
N TYR A 326 -18.55 -4.67 8.16
CA TYR A 326 -17.43 -3.77 8.47
C TYR A 326 -17.90 -2.35 8.83
N VAL A 327 -18.76 -1.75 8.01
CA VAL A 327 -19.21 -0.36 8.21
C VAL A 327 -19.91 -0.20 9.57
N PRO A 328 -20.88 -1.06 9.95
CA PRO A 328 -21.47 -1.02 11.29
C PRO A 328 -20.44 -1.18 12.41
N ALA A 329 -19.48 -2.11 12.26
CA ALA A 329 -18.47 -2.39 13.28
C ALA A 329 -17.54 -1.19 13.54
N CYS A 330 -17.19 -0.43 12.51
CA CYS A 330 -16.39 0.79 12.65
C CYS A 330 -17.07 1.86 13.50
N TYR A 331 -18.40 1.99 13.39
CA TYR A 331 -19.16 3.00 14.13
C TYR A 331 -19.50 2.61 15.58
N GLN A 332 -19.31 1.35 15.95
CA GLN A 332 -19.51 0.87 17.32
C GLN A 332 -18.29 1.11 18.23
N ARG A 333 -17.13 1.46 17.66
CA ARG A 333 -15.96 1.85 18.46
C ARG A 333 -16.19 3.25 19.04
N PRO A 334 -15.97 3.48 20.35
CA PRO A 334 -16.12 4.81 20.93
C PRO A 334 -15.16 5.79 20.26
N ALA A 335 -15.71 6.86 19.67
CA ALA A 335 -14.91 7.93 19.11
C ALA A 335 -14.03 8.58 20.19
N PRO A 336 -12.77 8.92 19.90
CA PRO A 336 -11.99 9.74 20.81
C PRO A 336 -12.67 11.12 20.93
N ALA A 337 -13.14 11.44 22.14
CA ALA A 337 -13.73 12.71 22.57
C ALA A 337 -14.87 13.29 21.69
N GLY A 338 -16.12 12.98 22.06
CA GLY A 338 -17.25 13.92 21.92
C GLY A 338 -18.00 14.00 20.59
N ARG A 339 -17.62 13.24 19.54
CA ARG A 339 -18.40 13.16 18.29
C ARG A 339 -19.18 11.85 18.21
N ARG A 340 -20.48 11.88 18.53
CA ARG A 340 -21.42 10.80 18.18
C ARG A 340 -21.61 10.80 16.67
N TRP A 341 -21.02 9.85 15.97
CA TRP A 341 -21.28 9.66 14.55
C TRP A 341 -22.51 8.75 14.36
N ASN A 342 -23.40 9.11 13.44
CA ASN A 342 -24.60 8.32 13.15
C ASN A 342 -24.26 7.24 12.09
N PRO A 343 -24.33 5.94 12.44
CA PRO A 343 -23.99 4.83 11.53
C PRO A 343 -24.86 4.77 10.27
N ASP A 344 -26.14 5.15 10.36
CA ASP A 344 -27.08 5.12 9.23
C ASP A 344 -26.67 6.11 8.13
N ARG A 345 -25.98 7.20 8.52
CA ARG A 345 -25.50 8.22 7.58
C ARG A 345 -24.26 7.75 6.82
N GLY A 346 -23.37 7.03 7.49
CA GLY A 346 -22.16 6.45 6.88
C GLY A 346 -22.50 5.35 5.88
N GLN A 347 -23.41 4.44 6.26
CA GLN A 347 -23.86 3.36 5.37
C GLN A 347 -24.59 3.91 4.14
N ARG A 348 -25.48 4.89 4.29
CA ARG A 348 -26.15 5.54 3.15
C ARG A 348 -25.17 6.24 2.20
N TRP A 349 -24.11 6.84 2.74
CA TRP A 349 -23.12 7.54 1.92
C TRP A 349 -22.22 6.57 1.16
N LEU A 350 -21.79 5.47 1.79
CA LEU A 350 -21.02 4.40 1.13
C LEU A 350 -21.87 3.61 0.12
N SER A 351 -23.14 3.34 0.40
CA SER A 351 -24.07 2.77 -0.58
C SER A 351 -24.35 3.73 -1.73
N HIS A 352 -24.37 5.04 -1.49
CA HIS A 352 -24.47 6.03 -2.56
C HIS A 352 -23.21 6.06 -3.43
N LEU A 353 -22.02 5.93 -2.82
CA LEU A 353 -20.73 5.86 -3.51
C LEU A 353 -20.59 4.57 -4.31
N ALA A 354 -20.94 3.42 -3.74
CA ALA A 354 -20.97 2.13 -4.44
C ALA A 354 -21.95 2.16 -5.63
N ASN A 355 -23.14 2.74 -5.45
CA ASN A 355 -24.11 2.92 -6.54
C ASN A 355 -23.68 3.97 -7.59
N ASP A 356 -22.79 4.91 -7.25
CA ASP A 356 -22.22 5.86 -8.20
C ASP A 356 -21.08 5.22 -9.01
N LEU A 357 -20.27 4.38 -8.38
CA LEU A 357 -19.22 3.56 -9.02
C LEU A 357 -19.84 2.51 -9.97
N ASP A 358 -20.89 1.81 -9.55
CA ASP A 358 -21.64 0.87 -10.42
C ASP A 358 -22.28 1.55 -11.63
N ARG A 359 -22.73 2.81 -11.48
CA ARG A 359 -23.31 3.60 -12.59
C ARG A 359 -22.26 4.12 -13.57
N ARG A 360 -21.00 4.25 -13.15
CA ARG A 360 -19.89 4.71 -14.00
C ARG A 360 -19.21 3.56 -14.77
N GLY A 361 -19.67 2.32 -14.59
CA GLY A 361 -19.17 1.16 -15.35
C GLY A 361 -17.77 0.69 -14.95
N THR A 362 -17.20 1.27 -13.90
CA THR A 362 -16.01 0.74 -13.20
C THR A 362 -16.46 -0.43 -12.35
N ARG A 363 -16.54 -1.62 -12.95
CA ARG A 363 -16.66 -2.88 -12.21
C ARG A 363 -15.24 -3.36 -11.87
N ASP A 364 -14.96 -3.43 -10.57
CA ASP A 364 -13.78 -4.04 -9.95
C ASP A 364 -13.58 -5.51 -10.36
#